data_AF-A0A2E8VAV9-F1
#
_entry.id   AF-A0A2E8VAV9-F1
#
_cell.length_a   1.000
_cell.length_b   1.000
_cell.length_c   1.000
_cell.angle_alpha   90.00
_cell.angle_beta   90.00
_cell.angle_gamma   90.00
#
_symmetry.space_group_name_H-M   'P 1'
#
loop_
_entity.id
_entity.type
_entity.pdbx_description
1 polymer ?
#
loop_
_entity_poly.entity_id
_entity_poly.type
_entity_poly.pdbx_seq_one_letter_code
_entity_poly.pdbx_strand_id
1 'polypeptide(L)'
;MNPTDRASLFIVGVSLFLIISVGFFFQEQGIFGEQKPPSYLIVTISLEESISGEKKIVVYEDDGENKINANISSFSSVKIINYYLEKGYEFITVFEEKIFGEKTEKTIRTVWFKK
;
A
#
# COMPACT_ATOMS: atom_id res chain seq x y z
N MET A 1 40.41 31.64 33.36
CA MET A 1 40.10 30.43 32.57
C MET A 1 41.20 30.26 31.55
N ASN A 2 41.89 29.13 31.53
CA ASN A 2 43.05 28.97 30.66
C ASN A 2 42.60 28.73 29.20
N PRO A 3 43.46 29.02 28.21
CA PRO A 3 43.13 28.85 26.80
C PRO A 3 42.66 27.42 26.45
N THR A 4 43.23 26.42 27.12
CA THR A 4 42.86 25.01 26.99
C THR A 4 41.43 24.75 27.44
N ASP A 5 41.01 25.29 28.59
CA ASP A 5 39.64 25.14 29.11
C ASP A 5 38.60 25.72 28.15
N ARG A 6 38.97 26.84 27.49
CA ARG A 6 38.11 27.50 26.50
C ARG A 6 37.97 26.69 25.22
N ALA A 7 39.06 26.08 24.75
CA ALA A 7 39.05 25.19 23.60
C ALA A 7 38.23 23.92 23.88
N SER A 8 38.38 23.31 25.07
CA SER A 8 37.61 22.15 25.49
C SER A 8 36.11 22.44 25.53
N LEU A 9 35.70 23.57 26.11
CA LEU A 9 34.29 23.98 26.13
C LEU A 9 33.72 24.18 24.72
N PHE A 10 34.50 24.75 23.80
CA PHE A 10 34.09 24.94 22.42
C PHE A 10 33.88 23.59 21.70
N ILE A 11 34.81 22.64 21.87
CA ILE A 11 34.70 21.30 21.27
C ILE A 11 33.48 20.56 21.81
N VAL A 12 33.21 20.64 23.12
CA VAL A 12 32.03 20.02 23.73
C VAL A 12 30.74 20.66 23.19
N GLY A 13 30.70 21.99 23.07
CA GLY A 13 29.55 22.70 22.51
C GLY A 13 29.27 22.34 21.06
N VAL A 14 30.30 22.29 20.21
CA VAL A 14 30.17 21.89 18.80
C VAL A 14 29.73 20.44 18.68
N SER A 15 30.30 19.54 19.48
CA SER A 15 29.92 18.13 19.50
C SER A 15 28.46 17.94 19.90
N LEU A 16 28.00 18.66 20.94
CA LEU A 16 26.61 18.61 21.37
C LEU A 16 25.66 19.13 20.30
N PHE A 17 26.00 20.24 19.65
CA PHE A 17 25.22 20.80 18.55
C PHE A 17 25.08 19.81 17.38
N LEU A 18 26.18 19.13 17.01
CA LEU A 18 26.15 18.12 15.96
C LEU A 18 25.26 16.93 16.32
N ILE A 19 25.35 16.41 17.55
CA ILE A 19 24.51 15.30 18.01
C ILE A 19 23.02 15.66 17.93
N ILE A 20 22.65 16.86 18.40
CA ILE A 20 21.26 17.33 18.36
C ILE A 20 20.80 17.51 16.91
N SER A 21 21.62 18.13 16.06
CA SER A 21 21.28 18.38 14.66
C SER A 21 21.09 17.07 13.87
N VAL A 22 21.95 16.09 14.10
CA VAL A 22 21.84 14.75 13.49
C VAL A 22 20.60 14.02 14.00
N GLY A 23 20.29 14.12 15.30
CA GLY A 23 19.06 13.57 15.87
C GLY A 23 17.81 14.18 15.22
N PHE A 24 17.76 15.50 15.05
CA PHE A 24 16.68 16.20 14.35
C PHE A 24 16.57 15.78 12.89
N PHE A 25 17.69 15.68 12.18
CA PHE A 25 17.71 15.23 10.78
C PHE A 25 17.11 13.82 10.63
N PHE A 26 17.49 12.89 11.51
CA PHE A 26 16.93 11.54 11.47
C PHE A 26 15.44 11.49 11.85
N GLN A 27 14.99 12.38 12.73
CA GLN A 27 13.57 12.50 13.09
C GLN A 27 12.75 13.06 11.92
N GLU A 28 13.21 14.12 11.24
CA GLU A 28 12.52 14.68 10.07
C GLU A 28 12.46 13.71 8.89
N GLN A 29 13.53 12.93 8.67
CA GLN A 29 13.57 11.91 7.62
C GLN A 29 12.74 10.66 7.98
N GLY A 30 12.10 10.62 9.15
CA GLY A 30 11.30 9.48 9.59
C GLY A 30 12.08 8.19 9.77
N ILE A 31 13.41 8.26 9.89
CA ILE A 31 14.29 7.08 10.05
C ILE A 31 14.04 6.39 11.40
N PHE A 32 13.66 7.17 12.42
CA PHE A 32 13.25 6.67 13.73
C PHE A 32 11.75 6.87 14.03
N GLY A 33 10.96 7.33 13.05
CA GLY A 33 9.51 7.47 13.17
C GLY A 33 8.77 6.18 12.81
N GLU A 34 7.49 6.08 13.15
CA GLU A 34 6.61 5.06 12.57
C GLU A 34 6.63 5.22 11.05
N GLN A 35 7.38 4.33 10.38
CA GLN A 35 7.23 4.18 8.94
C GLN A 35 5.81 3.66 8.73
N LYS A 36 4.88 4.56 8.38
CA LYS A 36 3.57 4.14 7.93
C LYS A 36 3.83 3.26 6.71
N PRO A 37 3.55 1.95 6.78
CA PRO A 37 3.70 1.11 5.60
C PRO A 37 2.87 1.76 4.49
N PRO A 38 3.33 1.69 3.23
CA PRO A 38 2.54 2.22 2.12
C PRO A 38 1.13 1.65 2.22
N SER A 39 0.12 2.51 2.07
CA SER A 39 -1.27 2.02 2.09
C SER A 39 -1.47 1.25 0.80
N TYR A 40 -1.52 -0.08 0.92
CA TYR A 40 -1.82 -0.97 -0.19
C TYR A 40 -3.32 -1.25 -0.18
N LEU A 41 -3.89 -1.35 -1.37
CA LEU A 41 -5.24 -1.84 -1.57
C LEU A 41 -5.17 -3.00 -2.56
N ILE A 42 -5.57 -4.18 -2.11
CA ILE A 42 -5.67 -5.37 -2.95
C ILE A 42 -7.14 -5.54 -3.33
N VAL A 43 -7.42 -5.47 -4.62
CA VAL A 43 -8.77 -5.64 -5.17
C VAL A 43 -8.82 -6.97 -5.92
N THR A 44 -9.57 -7.94 -5.40
CA THR A 44 -9.80 -9.23 -6.06
C THR A 44 -11.17 -9.24 -6.72
N ILE A 45 -11.19 -9.40 -8.03
CA ILE A 45 -12.41 -9.48 -8.84
C ILE A 45 -12.60 -10.94 -9.24
N SER A 46 -13.59 -11.59 -8.67
CA SER A 46 -14.01 -12.95 -9.03
C SER A 46 -15.17 -12.87 -10.01
N LEU A 47 -14.95 -13.32 -11.24
CA LEU A 47 -15.96 -13.47 -12.27
C LEU A 47 -16.27 -14.97 -12.44
N GLU A 48 -17.51 -15.35 -12.20
CA GLU A 48 -17.99 -16.72 -12.36
C GLU A 48 -19.08 -16.73 -13.44
N GLU A 49 -18.86 -17.55 -14.48
CA GLU A 49 -19.80 -17.77 -15.58
C GLU A 49 -20.27 -19.22 -15.54
N SER A 50 -21.59 -19.41 -15.42
CA SER A 50 -22.21 -20.73 -15.44
C SER A 50 -22.56 -21.15 -16.87
N ILE A 51 -22.77 -22.45 -17.10
CA ILE A 51 -23.29 -22.96 -18.40
C ILE A 51 -24.64 -22.30 -18.77
N SER A 52 -25.44 -21.87 -17.79
CA SER A 52 -26.71 -21.16 -18.03
C SER A 52 -26.52 -19.71 -18.50
N GLY A 53 -25.28 -19.22 -18.63
CA GLY A 53 -24.95 -17.85 -19.03
C GLY A 53 -25.12 -16.83 -17.91
N GLU A 54 -25.36 -17.27 -16.67
CA GLU A 54 -25.40 -16.37 -15.52
C GLU A 54 -23.97 -15.93 -15.19
N LYS A 55 -23.78 -14.61 -15.08
CA LYS A 55 -22.51 -13.98 -14.74
C LYS A 55 -22.59 -13.38 -13.35
N LYS A 56 -21.71 -13.82 -12.47
CA LYS A 56 -21.58 -13.28 -11.12
C LYS A 56 -20.21 -12.63 -10.96
N ILE A 57 -20.18 -11.35 -10.64
CA ILE A 57 -18.95 -10.61 -10.36
C ILE A 57 -18.95 -10.21 -8.89
N VAL A 58 -17.96 -10.69 -8.15
CA VAL A 58 -17.74 -10.35 -6.74
C VAL A 58 -16.40 -9.63 -6.63
N VAL A 59 -16.40 -8.48 -5.97
CA VAL A 59 -15.21 -7.68 -5.72
C VAL A 59 -14.89 -7.76 -4.24
N TYR A 60 -13.66 -8.14 -3.92
CA TYR A 60 -13.10 -8.14 -2.57
C TYR A 60 -12.06 -7.04 -2.47
N GLU A 61 -12.21 -6.18 -1.47
CA GLU A 61 -11.22 -5.15 -1.12
C GLU A 61 -10.50 -5.58 0.16
N ASP A 62 -9.18 -5.51 0.16
CA ASP A 62 -8.31 -5.71 1.32
C ASP A 62 -7.32 -4.54 1.42
N ASP A 63 -7.41 -3.76 2.49
CA ASP A 63 -6.57 -2.59 2.78
C ASP A 63 -5.33 -2.93 3.63
N GLY A 64 -5.05 -4.22 3.87
CA GLY A 64 -3.96 -4.69 4.70
C GLY A 64 -4.23 -4.58 6.21
N GLU A 65 -5.36 -4.01 6.63
CA GLU A 65 -5.79 -3.92 8.03
C GLU A 65 -6.77 -5.06 8.42
N ASN A 66 -6.79 -6.17 7.66
CA ASN A 66 -7.73 -7.30 7.79
C ASN A 66 -9.20 -6.92 7.55
N LYS A 67 -9.50 -5.87 6.80
CA LYS A 67 -10.88 -5.54 6.42
C LYS A 67 -11.17 -6.07 5.02
N ILE A 68 -11.78 -7.25 4.97
CA ILE A 68 -12.27 -7.83 3.71
C ILE A 68 -13.71 -7.34 3.48
N ASN A 69 -13.90 -6.46 2.50
CA ASN A 69 -15.23 -6.05 2.06
C ASN A 69 -15.59 -6.73 0.74
N ALA A 70 -16.67 -7.51 0.74
CA ALA A 70 -17.19 -8.15 -0.47
C ALA A 70 -18.39 -7.37 -1.01
N ASN A 71 -18.35 -7.00 -2.29
CA ASN A 71 -19.45 -6.34 -2.97
C ASN A 71 -19.78 -7.04 -4.29
N ILE A 72 -21.08 -7.24 -4.55
CA ILE A 72 -21.55 -7.79 -5.82
C ILE A 72 -21.62 -6.64 -6.81
N SER A 73 -20.91 -6.77 -7.92
CA SER A 73 -20.82 -5.73 -8.94
C SER A 73 -21.53 -6.15 -10.21
N SER A 74 -22.21 -5.21 -10.86
CA SER A 74 -22.68 -5.37 -12.24
C SER A 74 -21.70 -4.77 -13.26
N PHE A 75 -20.61 -4.16 -12.79
CA PHE A 75 -19.61 -3.53 -13.64
C PHE A 75 -18.59 -4.54 -14.18
N SER A 76 -18.08 -4.26 -15.39
CA SER A 76 -16.97 -5.03 -15.94
C SER A 76 -15.71 -4.88 -15.08
N SER A 77 -14.83 -5.88 -15.12
CA SER A 77 -13.56 -5.88 -14.41
C SER A 77 -12.71 -4.64 -14.73
N VAL A 78 -12.73 -4.17 -15.99
CA VAL A 78 -12.03 -2.94 -16.41
C VAL A 78 -12.60 -1.70 -15.72
N LYS A 79 -13.94 -1.58 -15.64
CA LYS A 79 -14.59 -0.44 -15.00
C LYS A 79 -14.35 -0.42 -13.48
N ILE A 80 -14.28 -1.59 -12.86
CA ILE A 80 -13.91 -1.73 -11.45
C ILE A 80 -12.48 -1.22 -11.21
N ILE A 81 -11.52 -1.58 -12.07
CA ILE A 81 -10.12 -1.11 -11.96
C ILE A 81 -10.05 0.41 -12.14
N ASN A 82 -10.71 0.95 -13.18
CA ASN A 82 -10.71 2.39 -13.46
C ASN A 82 -11.28 3.21 -12.30
N TYR A 83 -12.28 2.70 -11.59
CA TYR A 83 -12.83 3.37 -10.40
C TYR A 83 -11.77 3.63 -9.32
N TYR A 84 -10.81 2.73 -9.12
CA TYR A 84 -9.71 2.95 -8.16
C TYR A 84 -8.67 3.92 -8.69
N LEU A 85 -8.35 3.87 -9.98
CA LEU A 85 -7.46 4.84 -10.61
C LEU A 85 -8.02 6.27 -10.50
N GLU A 86 -9.32 6.46 -10.75
CA GLU A 86 -10.02 7.75 -10.60
C GLU A 86 -10.03 8.26 -9.14
N LYS A 87 -9.93 7.35 -8.16
CA LYS A 87 -9.79 7.68 -6.73
C LYS A 87 -8.36 8.04 -6.31
N GLY A 88 -7.41 8.07 -7.24
CA GLY A 88 -6.03 8.43 -7.00
C GLY A 88 -5.16 7.29 -6.47
N TYR A 89 -5.58 6.03 -6.66
CA TYR A 89 -4.69 4.89 -6.42
C TYR A 89 -3.75 4.68 -7.61
N GLU A 90 -2.49 4.37 -7.33
CA GLU A 90 -1.50 3.97 -8.32
C GLU A 90 -1.58 2.46 -8.57
N PHE A 91 -1.60 2.06 -9.84
CA PHE A 91 -1.52 0.65 -10.22
C PHE A 91 -0.12 0.09 -10.00
N ILE A 92 -0.01 -1.04 -9.30
CA ILE A 92 1.26 -1.73 -9.09
C ILE A 92 1.37 -2.95 -10.01
N THR A 93 0.41 -3.88 -9.88
CA THR A 93 0.45 -5.15 -10.60
C THR A 93 -0.93 -5.79 -10.69
N VAL A 94 -1.07 -6.73 -11.63
CA VAL A 94 -2.26 -7.57 -11.80
C VAL A 94 -1.85 -9.03 -11.93
N PHE A 95 -2.57 -9.88 -11.21
CA PHE A 95 -2.51 -11.32 -11.36
C PHE A 95 -3.88 -11.82 -11.84
N GLU A 96 -3.88 -12.76 -12.78
CA GLU A 96 -5.10 -13.39 -13.27
C GLU A 96 -4.95 -14.90 -13.20
N GLU A 97 -5.94 -15.55 -12.60
CA GLU A 97 -6.07 -16.99 -12.51
C GLU A 97 -7.40 -17.41 -13.14
N LYS A 98 -7.36 -18.45 -13.98
CA LYS A 98 -8.55 -19.06 -14.56
C LYS A 98 -8.68 -20.47 -14.05
N ILE A 99 -9.84 -20.75 -13.47
CA ILE A 99 -10.21 -22.04 -12.91
C ILE A 99 -11.37 -22.56 -13.74
N PHE A 100 -11.16 -23.70 -14.40
CA PHE A 100 -12.16 -24.38 -15.18
C PHE A 100 -12.71 -25.56 -14.36
N GLY A 101 -14.01 -25.54 -14.09
CA GLY A 101 -14.77 -26.67 -13.54
C GLY A 101 -15.62 -27.31 -14.62
N GLU A 102 -16.20 -28.49 -14.32
CA GLU A 102 -17.09 -29.20 -15.26
C GLU A 102 -18.29 -28.36 -15.74
N LYS A 103 -18.73 -27.37 -14.95
CA LYS A 103 -19.91 -26.54 -15.24
C LYS A 103 -19.75 -25.06 -14.96
N THR A 104 -18.52 -24.63 -14.65
CA THR A 104 -18.25 -23.25 -14.26
C THR A 104 -16.91 -22.82 -14.81
N GLU A 105 -16.86 -21.64 -15.39
CA GLU A 105 -15.61 -20.93 -15.66
C GLU A 105 -15.48 -19.82 -14.62
N LYS A 106 -14.41 -19.86 -13.83
CA LYS A 106 -14.12 -18.84 -12.83
C LYS A 106 -12.83 -18.13 -13.19
N THR A 107 -12.90 -16.83 -13.46
CA THR A 107 -11.74 -15.96 -13.63
C THR A 107 -11.58 -15.12 -12.36
N ILE A 108 -10.42 -15.23 -11.72
CA ILE A 108 -10.04 -14.42 -10.56
C ILE A 108 -8.97 -13.45 -11.02
N ARG A 109 -9.22 -12.14 -10.84
CA ARG A 109 -8.25 -11.09 -11.14
C ARG A 109 -7.93 -10.30 -9.89
N THR A 110 -6.68 -10.36 -9.44
CA THR A 110 -6.20 -9.65 -8.25
C THR A 110 -5.35 -8.47 -8.68
N VAL A 111 -5.75 -7.26 -8.30
CA VAL A 111 -5.07 -6.01 -8.66
C VAL A 111 -4.53 -5.37 -7.40
N TRP A 112 -3.26 -4.99 -7.44
CA TRP A 112 -2.58 -4.36 -6.33
C TRP A 112 -2.44 -2.87 -6.62
N PHE A 113 -2.92 -2.07 -5.68
CA PHE A 113 -2.86 -0.63 -5.72
C PHE A 113 -2.02 -0.08 -4.56
N LYS A 114 -1.41 1.08 -4.79
CA LYS A 114 -0.72 1.88 -3.77
C LYS A 114 -1.40 3.24 -3.65
N LYS A 115 -1.39 3.81 -2.46
CA LYS A 115 -1.76 5.20 -2.20
C LYS A 115 -0.68 5.92 -1.40
#